data_AF-Q2VHI5-F1
#
_entry.id   AF-Q2VHI5-F1
#
_cell.length_a   1.000
_cell.length_b   1.000
_cell.length_c   1.000
_cell.angle_alpha   90.00
_cell.angle_beta   90.00
_cell.angle_gamma   90.00
#
_symmetry.space_group_name_H-M   'P 1'
#
loop_
_entity.id
_entity.type
_entity.pdbx_description
1 polymer ?
#
loop_
_entity_poly.entity_id
_entity_poly.type
_entity_poly.pdbx_seq_one_letter_code
_entity_poly.pdbx_strand_id
1 'polypeptide(L)'
;MHAKLQVRIKAIYRLRFEHTTVILCRVLHVNRSTYYNFINKKPSKREIENQRLRKILLEIYMKAKKRIGTRAFKIILLRDYGINVSEGRILRLLKSMTLPKMSTIKPRFKSNTSPVFSSDNLLKQEFNPKSPNQVWTTDFTYISIGPKRHVYLCAILDLYSKKCIAWKVSDKIDARLACDTLKMALNKRRPKEPIIFHSDQGSQFKAASFRKILDEHQLLASYSKPGYPYDNAVTEVFFKYLKQREINRRTYHSLHEVQLSCFEYIEQFYNNYNPHSANNGLTPNQKEENYFKKWKGYNKLDTKLREIVERFIMARRKFDKQFKNSAVKLILEEGYSVKEVSQELEVHANSLYRWVQEVEEYGESAFPGNGTALADAQHKIKLLEKENRYLQEELELLKKFRVFLKRSK
;
A
#
# COMPACT_ATOMS: atom_id res chain seq x y z
N MET A 1 31.00 17.35 -48.64
CA MET A 1 30.63 18.04 -47.38
C MET A 1 29.78 17.11 -46.50
N HIS A 2 30.29 16.60 -45.38
CA HIS A 2 29.69 15.48 -44.62
C HIS A 2 28.71 15.89 -43.49
N ALA A 3 28.32 17.16 -43.41
CA ALA A 3 27.45 17.65 -42.34
C ALA A 3 25.94 17.36 -42.61
N LYS A 4 25.21 16.96 -41.56
CA LYS A 4 23.75 16.75 -41.60
C LYS A 4 23.04 18.01 -42.11
N LEU A 5 21.94 17.85 -42.87
CA LEU A 5 21.17 18.94 -43.48
C LEU A 5 20.79 20.05 -42.48
N GLN A 6 20.37 19.69 -41.26
CA GLN A 6 20.05 20.66 -40.21
C GLN A 6 21.23 21.54 -39.79
N VAL A 7 22.45 20.99 -39.78
CA VAL A 7 23.66 21.74 -39.43
C VAL A 7 23.97 22.75 -40.53
N ARG A 8 23.87 22.32 -41.79
CA ARG A 8 24.07 23.18 -42.96
C ARG A 8 23.05 24.31 -43.01
N ILE A 9 21.76 24.02 -42.79
CA ILE A 9 20.72 25.06 -42.70
C ILE A 9 20.97 26.05 -41.55
N LYS A 10 21.40 25.58 -40.36
CA LYS A 10 21.75 26.47 -39.25
C LYS A 10 22.96 27.36 -39.56
N ALA A 11 23.95 26.85 -40.31
CA ALA A 11 25.09 27.63 -40.76
C ALA A 11 24.65 28.73 -41.75
N ILE A 12 23.80 28.42 -42.74
CA ILE A 12 23.21 29.42 -43.64
C ILE A 12 22.46 30.48 -42.83
N TYR A 13 21.67 30.07 -41.83
CA TYR A 13 20.93 31.01 -41.00
C TYR A 13 21.87 31.97 -40.24
N ARG A 14 22.99 31.49 -39.69
CA ARG A 14 23.95 32.34 -38.96
C ARG A 14 24.69 33.32 -39.87
N LEU A 15 25.18 32.84 -41.01
CA LEU A 15 26.02 33.62 -41.94
C LEU A 15 25.22 34.54 -42.87
N ARG A 16 23.87 34.52 -42.80
CA ARG A 16 22.99 35.26 -43.73
C ARG A 16 23.17 36.79 -43.72
N PHE A 17 23.83 37.32 -42.69
CA PHE A 17 24.12 38.75 -42.55
C PHE A 17 25.48 39.13 -43.15
N GLU A 18 26.38 38.17 -43.33
CA GLU A 18 27.73 38.37 -43.87
C GLU A 18 27.79 38.06 -45.36
N HIS A 19 26.98 37.11 -45.83
CA HIS A 19 26.93 36.69 -47.22
C HIS A 19 25.49 36.52 -47.70
N THR A 20 25.27 36.63 -49.01
CA THR A 20 23.95 36.43 -49.60
C THR A 20 23.48 34.99 -49.40
N THR A 21 22.20 34.81 -49.08
CA THR A 21 21.58 33.50 -48.85
C THR A 21 21.70 32.58 -50.06
N VAL A 22 21.77 33.14 -51.27
CA VAL A 22 21.99 32.40 -52.54
C VAL A 22 23.38 31.74 -52.54
N ILE A 23 24.43 32.49 -52.20
CA ILE A 23 25.80 31.99 -52.14
C ILE A 23 25.91 30.92 -51.06
N LEU A 24 25.40 31.19 -49.86
CA LEU A 24 25.44 30.24 -48.74
C LEU A 24 24.70 28.94 -49.04
N CYS A 25 23.52 29.01 -49.68
CA CYS A 25 22.77 27.82 -50.10
C CYS A 25 23.53 26.99 -51.14
N ARG A 26 24.18 27.65 -52.11
CA ARG A 26 24.99 26.99 -53.13
C ARG A 26 26.21 26.31 -52.52
N VAL A 27 27.00 27.05 -51.73
CA VAL A 27 28.22 26.54 -51.07
C VAL A 27 27.88 25.39 -50.13
N LEU A 28 26.83 25.51 -49.32
CA LEU A 28 26.43 24.48 -48.36
C LEU A 28 25.56 23.36 -48.96
N HIS A 29 25.34 23.34 -50.28
CA HIS A 29 24.50 22.37 -51.00
C HIS A 29 23.11 22.17 -50.35
N VAL A 30 22.41 23.28 -50.06
CA VAL A 30 21.04 23.29 -49.54
C VAL A 30 20.14 23.98 -50.55
N ASN A 31 19.02 23.37 -50.92
CA ASN A 31 18.04 24.04 -51.79
C ASN A 31 17.46 25.27 -51.08
N ARG A 32 17.37 26.40 -51.79
CA ARG A 32 16.80 27.66 -51.28
C ARG A 32 15.38 27.46 -50.74
N SER A 33 14.55 26.64 -51.40
CA SER A 33 13.19 26.33 -50.93
C SER A 33 13.22 25.63 -49.57
N THR A 34 14.16 24.70 -49.34
CA THR A 34 14.37 24.04 -48.05
C THR A 34 14.81 25.01 -46.96
N TYR A 35 15.67 25.98 -47.29
CA TYR A 35 16.07 27.03 -46.35
C TYR A 35 14.91 27.95 -45.97
N TYR A 36 14.15 28.47 -46.94
CA TYR A 36 13.00 29.31 -46.67
C TYR A 36 11.88 28.57 -45.95
N ASN A 37 11.63 27.30 -46.30
CA ASN A 37 10.70 26.43 -45.57
C ASN A 37 11.13 26.22 -44.12
N PHE A 38 12.44 26.18 -43.85
CA PHE A 38 12.96 26.07 -42.48
C PHE A 38 12.75 27.37 -41.68
N ILE A 39 13.04 28.54 -42.28
CA ILE A 39 12.87 29.84 -41.61
C ILE A 39 11.40 30.15 -41.38
N ASN A 40 10.56 29.91 -42.38
CA ASN A 40 9.13 30.21 -42.32
C ASN A 40 8.32 29.07 -41.69
N LYS A 41 8.99 28.06 -41.11
CA LYS A 41 8.33 26.91 -40.52
C LYS A 41 7.50 27.35 -39.32
N LYS A 42 6.17 27.36 -39.47
CA LYS A 42 5.25 27.47 -38.34
C LYS A 42 5.32 26.19 -37.50
N PRO A 43 5.33 26.28 -36.17
CA PRO A 43 5.35 25.10 -35.32
C PRO A 43 4.07 24.29 -35.56
N SER A 44 4.22 22.99 -35.76
CA SER A 44 3.10 22.06 -35.85
C SER A 44 2.27 22.07 -34.57
N LYS A 45 1.00 21.67 -34.65
CA LYS A 45 0.11 21.52 -33.49
C LYS A 45 0.78 20.73 -32.35
N ARG A 46 1.52 19.67 -32.70
CA ARG A 46 2.26 18.82 -31.75
C ARG A 46 3.48 19.51 -31.14
N GLU A 47 4.18 20.37 -31.88
CA GLU A 47 5.28 21.18 -31.34
C GLU A 47 4.75 22.21 -30.33
N ILE A 48 3.63 22.87 -30.64
CA ILE A 48 2.95 23.81 -29.73
C ILE A 48 2.50 23.09 -28.45
N GLU A 49 1.85 21.94 -28.59
CA GLU A 49 1.41 21.11 -27.45
C GLU A 49 2.60 20.69 -26.58
N ASN A 50 3.70 20.23 -27.20
CA ASN A 50 4.91 19.88 -26.47
C ASN A 50 5.56 21.09 -25.78
N GLN A 51 5.49 22.29 -26.35
CA GLN A 51 5.98 23.51 -25.69
C GLN A 51 5.15 23.82 -24.44
N ARG A 52 3.82 23.74 -24.53
CA ARG A 52 2.92 23.90 -23.37
C ARG A 52 3.21 22.87 -22.30
N LEU A 53 3.34 21.60 -22.69
CA LEU A 53 3.63 20.51 -21.76
C LEU A 53 5.00 20.67 -21.08
N ARG A 54 6.02 21.18 -21.77
CA ARG A 54 7.33 21.47 -21.15
C ARG A 54 7.24 22.52 -20.05
N LYS A 55 6.41 23.56 -20.22
CA LYS A 55 6.19 24.58 -19.18
C LYS A 55 5.59 23.96 -17.93
N ILE A 56 4.52 23.18 -18.08
CA ILE A 56 3.86 22.49 -16.97
C ILE A 56 4.81 21.48 -16.30
N LEU A 57 5.57 20.71 -17.08
CA LEU A 57 6.57 19.78 -16.54
C LEU A 57 7.65 20.52 -15.74
N LEU A 58 8.07 21.71 -16.19
CA LEU A 58 9.04 22.54 -15.46
C LEU A 58 8.46 23.03 -14.13
N GLU A 59 7.22 23.52 -14.13
CA GLU A 59 6.52 23.96 -12.91
C GLU A 59 6.43 22.83 -11.88
N ILE A 60 5.95 21.66 -12.30
CA ILE A 60 5.85 20.48 -11.44
C ILE A 60 7.24 20.07 -10.92
N TYR A 61 8.25 20.07 -11.79
CA TYR A 61 9.63 19.72 -11.44
C TYR A 61 10.19 20.66 -10.35
N MET A 62 9.94 21.97 -10.47
CA MET A 62 10.38 22.97 -9.49
C MET A 62 9.60 22.87 -8.18
N LYS A 63 8.27 22.76 -8.26
CA LYS A 63 7.39 22.56 -7.09
C LYS A 63 7.77 21.30 -6.30
N ALA A 64 8.11 20.22 -6.99
CA ALA A 64 8.56 18.98 -6.38
C ALA A 64 10.02 19.03 -5.87
N LYS A 65 10.74 20.15 -6.01
CA LYS A 65 12.18 20.30 -5.73
C LYS A 65 13.03 19.16 -6.32
N LYS A 66 12.69 18.75 -7.56
CA LYS A 66 13.41 17.70 -8.33
C LYS A 66 13.28 16.28 -7.76
N ARG A 67 12.32 16.02 -6.85
CA ARG A 67 12.22 14.75 -6.09
C ARG A 67 11.44 13.63 -6.79
N ILE A 68 10.73 13.93 -7.88
CA ILE A 68 9.76 13.01 -8.51
C ILE A 68 10.25 12.42 -9.83
N GLY A 69 9.80 11.20 -10.13
CA GLY A 69 10.04 10.50 -11.39
C GLY A 69 8.89 10.61 -12.40
N THR A 70 9.06 10.02 -13.59
CA THR A 70 8.12 10.08 -14.72
C THR A 70 6.70 9.60 -14.38
N ARG A 71 6.59 8.52 -13.61
CA ARG A 71 5.30 7.98 -13.16
C ARG A 71 4.53 9.00 -12.30
N ALA A 72 5.22 9.67 -11.39
CA ALA A 72 4.62 10.71 -10.55
C ALA A 72 4.21 11.93 -11.39
N PHE A 73 5.03 12.34 -12.38
CA PHE A 73 4.61 13.38 -13.35
C PHE A 73 3.33 12.99 -14.07
N LYS A 74 3.21 11.76 -14.57
CA LYS A 74 2.00 11.29 -15.26
C LYS A 74 0.76 11.42 -14.37
N ILE A 75 0.88 10.99 -13.11
CA ILE A 75 -0.24 11.05 -12.15
C ILE A 75 -0.60 12.51 -11.84
N ILE A 76 0.38 13.37 -11.58
CA ILE A 76 0.16 14.79 -11.28
C ILE A 76 -0.44 15.52 -12.49
N LEU A 77 0.03 15.25 -13.70
CA LEU A 77 -0.51 15.84 -14.93
C LEU A 77 -1.99 15.49 -15.13
N LEU A 78 -2.35 14.23 -14.90
CA LEU A 78 -3.74 13.80 -14.99
C LEU A 78 -4.59 14.43 -13.87
N ARG A 79 -4.09 14.42 -12.63
CA ARG A 79 -4.80 14.87 -11.44
C ARG A 79 -5.02 16.39 -11.39
N ASP A 80 -3.97 17.17 -11.63
CA ASP A 80 -3.95 18.62 -11.39
C ASP A 80 -4.23 19.42 -12.67
N TYR A 81 -3.98 18.83 -13.85
CA TYR A 81 -4.09 19.53 -15.13
C TYR A 81 -5.04 18.84 -16.13
N GLY A 82 -5.57 17.64 -15.81
CA GLY A 82 -6.42 16.87 -16.73
C GLY A 82 -5.68 16.34 -17.97
N ILE A 83 -4.34 16.32 -17.95
CA ILE A 83 -3.51 15.98 -19.11
C ILE A 83 -3.12 14.50 -19.06
N ASN A 84 -3.67 13.69 -19.97
CA ASN A 84 -3.30 12.29 -20.12
C ASN A 84 -2.14 12.12 -21.12
N VAL A 85 -0.96 11.76 -20.64
CA VAL A 85 0.25 11.58 -21.45
C VAL A 85 1.03 10.33 -21.04
N SER A 86 1.64 9.66 -22.01
CA SER A 86 2.49 8.49 -21.75
C SER A 86 3.80 8.85 -21.04
N GLU A 87 4.29 7.94 -20.18
CA GLU A 87 5.56 8.12 -19.47
C GLU A 87 6.74 8.31 -20.44
N GLY A 88 6.73 7.61 -21.58
CA GLY A 88 7.75 7.77 -22.62
C GLY A 88 7.78 9.17 -23.23
N ARG A 89 6.61 9.80 -23.46
CA ARG A 89 6.55 11.20 -23.95
C ARG A 89 7.08 12.16 -22.89
N ILE A 90 6.70 11.97 -21.62
CA ILE A 90 7.21 12.77 -20.49
C ILE A 90 8.74 12.64 -20.41
N LEU A 91 9.27 11.42 -20.41
CA LEU A 91 10.71 11.16 -20.36
C LEU A 91 11.47 11.84 -21.50
N ARG A 92 10.96 11.74 -22.74
CA ARG A 92 11.57 12.38 -23.90
C ARG A 92 11.59 13.91 -23.77
N LEU A 93 10.50 14.50 -23.28
CA LEU A 93 10.42 15.95 -23.08
C LEU A 93 11.37 16.41 -21.97
N LEU A 94 11.38 15.74 -20.82
CA LEU A 94 12.30 16.05 -19.71
C LEU A 94 13.77 15.94 -20.14
N LYS A 95 14.13 14.88 -20.89
CA LYS A 95 15.49 14.74 -21.47
C LYS A 95 15.84 15.90 -22.40
N SER A 96 14.88 16.36 -23.22
CA SER A 96 15.10 17.49 -24.14
C SER A 96 15.27 18.85 -23.45
N MET A 97 14.86 18.97 -22.19
CA MET A 97 14.96 20.23 -21.41
C MET A 97 16.29 20.35 -20.65
N THR A 98 17.16 19.33 -20.72
CA THR A 98 18.48 19.35 -20.05
C THR A 98 18.42 19.76 -18.59
N LEU A 99 17.38 19.33 -17.86
CA LEU A 99 17.18 19.70 -16.46
C LEU A 99 18.23 19.04 -15.55
N PRO A 100 18.65 19.70 -14.45
CA PRO A 100 19.56 19.10 -13.49
C PRO A 100 19.02 17.75 -12.99
N LYS A 101 19.87 16.71 -13.03
CA LYS A 101 19.50 15.41 -12.48
C LYS A 101 19.54 15.46 -10.96
N MET A 102 18.76 14.60 -10.31
CA MET A 102 18.86 14.42 -8.85
C MET A 102 20.26 13.87 -8.55
N SER A 103 21.01 14.50 -7.63
CA SER A 103 22.31 13.97 -7.19
C SER A 103 22.07 12.64 -6.48
N THR A 104 22.52 11.55 -7.08
CA THR A 104 22.41 10.20 -6.52
C THR A 104 23.78 9.73 -6.06
N ILE A 105 24.26 10.30 -4.96
CA ILE A 105 25.34 9.66 -4.20
C ILE A 105 24.70 8.56 -3.37
N LYS A 106 25.04 7.31 -3.69
CA LYS A 106 24.62 6.12 -2.96
C LYS A 106 25.73 5.78 -1.96
N PRO A 107 25.54 5.87 -0.64
CA PRO A 107 26.53 5.37 0.30
C PRO A 107 26.62 3.85 0.20
N ARG A 108 27.82 3.29 0.37
CA ARG A 108 28.04 1.84 0.52
C ARG A 108 27.52 1.42 1.90
N PHE A 109 26.74 0.34 1.96
CA PHE A 109 26.20 -0.23 3.19
C PHE A 109 27.04 -1.44 3.61
N LYS A 110 27.43 -1.50 4.89
CA LYS A 110 28.00 -2.69 5.53
C LYS A 110 27.06 -3.07 6.68
N SER A 111 26.60 -4.31 6.71
CA SER A 111 25.79 -4.85 7.79
C SER A 111 26.69 -5.44 8.87
N ASN A 112 26.40 -5.15 10.14
CA ASN A 112 26.91 -5.87 11.30
C ASN A 112 25.75 -6.53 12.03
N THR A 113 25.91 -7.81 12.39
CA THR A 113 24.93 -8.64 13.10
C THR A 113 25.11 -8.45 14.62
N SER A 114 24.01 -8.43 15.38
CA SER A 114 24.02 -8.41 16.85
C SER A 114 23.15 -9.56 17.40
N PRO A 115 23.45 -10.11 18.60
CA PRO A 115 22.85 -11.34 19.12
C PRO A 115 21.43 -11.16 19.72
N VAL A 116 20.79 -12.31 19.98
CA VAL A 116 19.37 -12.64 19.79
C VAL A 116 18.51 -12.59 21.06
N PHE A 117 17.25 -12.11 20.94
CA PHE A 117 16.11 -12.46 21.81
C PHE A 117 14.82 -12.62 20.98
N SER A 118 13.97 -13.60 21.33
CA SER A 118 12.73 -13.94 20.61
C SER A 118 11.53 -13.12 21.12
N SER A 119 10.76 -12.53 20.20
CA SER A 119 9.45 -11.91 20.45
C SER A 119 8.53 -12.06 19.22
N ASP A 120 7.23 -12.14 19.42
CA ASP A 120 6.26 -12.48 18.36
C ASP A 120 6.05 -11.37 17.31
N ASN A 121 6.21 -11.72 16.03
CA ASN A 121 5.88 -10.84 14.89
C ASN A 121 4.40 -11.00 14.50
N LEU A 122 3.56 -10.14 15.08
CA LEU A 122 2.12 -10.06 14.79
C LEU A 122 1.80 -9.45 13.41
N LEU A 123 2.70 -8.66 12.80
CA LEU A 123 2.47 -8.01 11.51
C LEU A 123 2.51 -9.01 10.34
N LYS A 124 3.34 -10.06 10.43
CA LYS A 124 3.48 -11.12 9.42
C LYS A 124 3.61 -10.60 7.97
N GLN A 125 4.20 -9.41 7.80
CA GLN A 125 4.37 -8.70 6.52
C GLN A 125 3.06 -8.28 5.83
N GLU A 126 1.94 -8.21 6.55
CA GLU A 126 0.67 -7.69 6.05
C GLU A 126 0.67 -6.15 6.01
N PHE A 127 1.33 -5.59 5.00
CA PHE A 127 1.53 -4.14 4.91
C PHE A 127 0.31 -3.33 4.45
N ASN A 128 -0.84 -3.95 4.20
CA ASN A 128 -2.01 -3.31 3.58
C ASN A 128 -3.28 -3.49 4.42
N PRO A 129 -3.35 -2.87 5.62
CA PRO A 129 -4.59 -2.85 6.40
C PRO A 129 -5.74 -2.20 5.60
N LYS A 130 -6.97 -2.52 5.99
CA LYS A 130 -8.20 -2.13 5.27
C LYS A 130 -8.70 -0.75 5.66
N SER A 131 -8.33 -0.26 6.84
CA SER A 131 -8.71 1.07 7.35
C SER A 131 -7.52 1.77 8.03
N PRO A 132 -7.56 3.11 8.15
CA PRO A 132 -6.61 3.87 8.96
C PRO A 132 -6.57 3.36 10.41
N ASN A 133 -5.42 3.55 11.07
CA ASN A 133 -5.18 3.23 12.47
C ASN A 133 -5.34 1.74 12.85
N GLN A 134 -5.20 0.80 11.92
CA GLN A 134 -5.11 -0.63 12.30
C GLN A 134 -3.68 -1.06 12.60
N VAL A 135 -2.72 -0.55 11.84
CA VAL A 135 -1.30 -0.87 12.00
C VAL A 135 -0.47 0.39 11.85
N TRP A 136 0.31 0.68 12.87
CA TRP A 136 1.35 1.70 12.85
C TRP A 136 2.73 1.04 12.86
N THR A 137 3.63 1.55 12.03
CA THR A 137 5.05 1.14 12.04
C THR A 137 5.92 2.30 12.49
N THR A 138 7.03 2.00 13.16
CA THR A 138 8.00 3.01 13.59
C THR A 138 9.42 2.51 13.40
N ASP A 139 10.36 3.45 13.25
CA ASP A 139 11.80 3.21 13.29
C ASP A 139 12.54 4.55 13.45
N PHE A 140 13.83 4.49 13.73
CA PHE A 140 14.74 5.63 13.80
C PHE A 140 15.61 5.72 12.55
N THR A 141 16.08 6.93 12.27
CA THR A 141 17.20 7.12 11.36
C THR A 141 18.10 8.26 11.81
N TYR A 142 19.40 8.12 11.58
CA TYR A 142 20.34 9.20 11.85
C TYR A 142 20.50 10.13 10.64
N ILE A 143 20.74 11.41 10.92
CA ILE A 143 20.98 12.49 9.97
C ILE A 143 22.25 13.23 10.42
N SER A 144 23.20 13.42 9.50
CA SER A 144 24.46 14.11 9.81
C SER A 144 24.29 15.63 9.84
N ILE A 145 24.88 16.25 10.85
CA ILE A 145 25.09 17.70 10.99
C ILE A 145 26.60 17.92 10.97
N GLY A 146 27.12 18.47 9.87
CA GLY A 146 28.57 18.53 9.64
C GLY A 146 29.25 17.14 9.68
N PRO A 147 30.57 17.10 9.94
CA PRO A 147 31.37 15.88 9.79
C PRO A 147 31.32 14.91 10.97
N LYS A 148 31.02 15.38 12.20
CA LYS A 148 31.17 14.57 13.43
C LYS A 148 29.90 14.45 14.28
N ARG A 149 28.83 15.17 13.93
CA ARG A 149 27.61 15.20 14.74
C ARG A 149 26.47 14.55 13.96
N HIS A 150 25.64 13.81 14.67
CA HIS A 150 24.40 13.26 14.14
C HIS A 150 23.24 13.67 15.03
N VAL A 151 22.06 13.75 14.42
CA VAL A 151 20.77 13.83 15.09
C VAL A 151 19.92 12.66 14.63
N TYR A 152 18.89 12.34 15.39
CA TYR A 152 18.06 11.16 15.21
C TYR A 152 16.63 11.60 14.93
N LEU A 153 16.07 11.06 13.85
CA LEU A 153 14.68 11.23 13.48
C LEU A 153 13.93 9.93 13.82
N CYS A 154 12.90 10.04 14.64
CA CYS A 154 11.89 8.99 14.83
C CYS A 154 10.68 9.34 13.98
N ALA A 155 10.10 8.35 13.28
CA ALA A 155 8.90 8.54 12.48
C ALA A 155 7.95 7.37 12.64
N ILE A 156 6.66 7.68 12.81
CA ILE A 156 5.57 6.71 12.88
C ILE A 156 4.74 6.82 11.60
N LEU A 157 4.52 5.70 10.93
CA LEU A 157 3.70 5.60 9.73
C LEU A 157 2.42 4.81 10.00
N ASP A 158 1.31 5.28 9.46
CA ASP A 158 0.09 4.48 9.31
C ASP A 158 0.18 3.69 8.00
N LEU A 159 0.13 2.36 8.10
CA LEU A 159 0.30 1.48 6.95
C LEU A 159 -0.87 1.53 5.96
N TYR A 160 -2.07 1.96 6.36
CA TYR A 160 -3.21 2.03 5.45
C TYR A 160 -2.91 2.94 4.26
N SER A 161 -2.57 4.20 4.56
CA SER A 161 -2.28 5.22 3.56
C SER A 161 -0.78 5.44 3.34
N LYS A 162 0.07 4.71 4.07
CA LYS A 162 1.52 4.95 4.11
C LYS A 162 1.83 6.38 4.54
N LYS A 163 1.00 6.97 5.40
CA LYS A 163 1.14 8.35 5.86
C LYS A 163 2.09 8.39 7.04
N CYS A 164 3.05 9.30 7.04
CA CYS A 164 3.81 9.58 8.24
C CYS A 164 2.93 10.44 9.16
N ILE A 165 2.47 9.86 10.27
CA ILE A 165 1.46 10.47 11.13
C ILE A 165 2.08 11.35 12.20
N ALA A 166 3.27 10.98 12.66
CA ALA A 166 4.07 11.72 13.63
C ALA A 166 5.55 11.50 13.35
N TRP A 167 6.35 12.50 13.69
CA TRP A 167 7.81 12.42 13.61
C TRP A 167 8.43 13.43 14.57
N LYS A 168 9.62 13.14 15.07
CA LYS A 168 10.38 14.04 15.95
C LYS A 168 11.88 13.87 15.71
N VAL A 169 12.61 14.98 15.80
CA VAL A 169 14.08 14.99 15.70
C VAL A 169 14.67 15.35 17.06
N SER A 170 15.70 14.62 17.48
CA SER A 170 16.44 14.83 18.72
C SER A 170 17.94 14.66 18.50
N ASP A 171 18.76 15.22 19.38
CA ASP A 171 20.19 14.98 19.44
C ASP A 171 20.55 13.62 20.06
N LYS A 172 19.59 12.97 20.75
CA LYS A 172 19.76 11.67 21.42
C LYS A 172 18.78 10.63 20.91
N ILE A 173 19.25 9.38 20.79
CA ILE A 173 18.44 8.19 20.48
C ILE A 173 18.05 7.46 21.76
N ASP A 174 17.10 8.02 22.50
CA ASP A 174 16.60 7.49 23.77
C ASP A 174 15.12 7.09 23.70
N ALA A 175 14.64 6.43 24.76
CA ALA A 175 13.23 6.07 24.87
C ALA A 175 12.31 7.31 24.93
N ARG A 176 12.81 8.48 25.36
CA ARG A 176 12.02 9.73 25.40
C ARG A 176 11.65 10.17 23.99
N LEU A 177 12.59 10.11 23.04
CA LEU A 177 12.28 10.38 21.63
C LEU A 177 11.17 9.46 21.09
N ALA A 178 11.23 8.17 21.40
CA ALA A 178 10.19 7.20 21.01
C ALA A 178 8.84 7.58 21.61
N CYS A 179 8.79 7.75 22.95
CA CYS A 179 7.60 8.09 23.71
C CYS A 179 6.94 9.38 23.21
N ASP A 180 7.73 10.43 23.01
CA ASP A 180 7.22 11.73 22.57
C ASP A 180 6.63 11.67 21.15
N THR A 181 7.26 10.89 20.26
CA THR A 181 6.77 10.69 18.90
C THR A 181 5.45 9.91 18.92
N LEU A 182 5.35 8.87 19.76
CA LEU A 182 4.12 8.10 19.94
C LEU A 182 2.99 8.96 20.52
N LYS A 183 3.27 9.74 21.56
CA LYS A 183 2.29 10.69 22.13
C LYS A 183 1.78 11.69 21.10
N MET A 184 2.65 12.19 20.22
CA MET A 184 2.25 13.06 19.11
C MET A 184 1.27 12.35 18.15
N ALA A 185 1.55 11.09 17.78
CA ALA A 185 0.65 10.29 16.96
C ALA A 185 -0.71 10.08 17.64
N LEU A 186 -0.71 9.68 18.90
CA LEU A 186 -1.93 9.44 19.69
C LEU A 186 -2.77 10.70 19.82
N ASN A 187 -2.16 11.84 20.16
CA ASN A 187 -2.86 13.12 20.29
C ASN A 187 -3.53 13.56 18.99
N LYS A 188 -2.88 13.29 17.85
CA LYS A 188 -3.37 13.63 16.51
C LYS A 188 -4.45 12.65 16.03
N ARG A 189 -4.35 11.37 16.38
CA ARG A 189 -5.21 10.30 15.83
C ARG A 189 -6.40 9.94 16.72
N ARG A 190 -6.23 10.01 18.04
CA ARG A 190 -7.22 9.62 19.05
C ARG A 190 -7.95 8.32 18.68
N PRO A 191 -7.21 7.21 18.47
CA PRO A 191 -7.81 5.97 18.05
C PRO A 191 -8.74 5.42 19.14
N LYS A 192 -9.81 4.75 18.71
CA LYS A 192 -10.81 4.13 19.59
C LYS A 192 -10.72 2.61 19.63
N GLU A 193 -10.05 2.04 18.64
CA GLU A 193 -9.87 0.60 18.50
C GLU A 193 -8.39 0.27 18.75
N PRO A 194 -8.09 -0.96 19.20
CA PRO A 194 -6.71 -1.41 19.36
C PRO A 194 -5.91 -1.33 18.07
N ILE A 195 -4.65 -0.90 18.17
CA ILE A 195 -3.74 -0.74 17.03
C ILE A 195 -2.57 -1.71 17.18
N ILE A 196 -2.17 -2.39 16.11
CA ILE A 196 -0.88 -3.08 16.09
C ILE A 196 0.23 -2.03 15.92
N PHE A 197 1.11 -1.91 16.90
CA PHE A 197 2.25 -1.02 16.87
C PHE A 197 3.53 -1.82 16.62
N HIS A 198 4.04 -1.73 15.40
CA HIS A 198 5.18 -2.53 14.93
C HIS A 198 6.49 -1.74 14.92
N SER A 199 7.53 -2.27 15.56
CA SER A 199 8.88 -1.68 15.57
C SER A 199 9.97 -2.73 15.37
N ASP A 200 11.20 -2.28 15.14
CA ASP A 200 12.36 -3.15 15.33
C ASP A 200 12.55 -3.51 16.81
N GLN A 201 13.54 -4.34 17.10
CA GLN A 201 13.85 -4.78 18.46
C GLN A 201 14.70 -3.80 19.26
N GLY A 202 14.78 -2.52 18.87
CA GLY A 202 15.55 -1.51 19.58
C GLY A 202 15.19 -1.40 21.06
N SER A 203 16.20 -1.19 21.91
CA SER A 203 16.01 -1.09 23.36
C SER A 203 15.10 0.08 23.75
N GLN A 204 15.04 1.13 22.93
CA GLN A 204 14.18 2.30 23.09
C GLN A 204 12.69 1.93 23.00
N PHE A 205 12.30 1.05 22.06
CA PHE A 205 10.92 0.60 21.89
C PHE A 205 10.53 -0.51 22.89
N LYS A 206 11.51 -1.19 23.49
CA LYS A 206 11.28 -2.18 24.57
C LYS A 206 11.31 -1.57 25.99
N ALA A 207 11.66 -0.30 26.12
CA ALA A 207 11.76 0.39 27.41
C ALA A 207 10.43 0.35 28.18
N ALA A 208 10.50 0.24 29.51
CA ALA A 208 9.31 0.16 30.37
C ALA A 208 8.39 1.40 30.21
N SER A 209 8.99 2.59 30.08
CA SER A 209 8.26 3.83 29.84
C SER A 209 7.51 3.85 28.50
N PHE A 210 8.04 3.17 27.47
CA PHE A 210 7.39 3.05 26.17
C PHE A 210 6.25 2.02 26.21
N ARG A 211 6.52 0.84 26.77
CA ARG A 211 5.51 -0.21 26.97
C ARG A 211 4.30 0.29 27.76
N LYS A 212 4.54 1.06 28.82
CA LYS A 212 3.46 1.70 29.60
C LYS A 212 2.50 2.52 28.72
N ILE A 213 3.03 3.31 27.77
CA ILE A 213 2.20 4.11 26.85
C ILE A 213 1.42 3.20 25.89
N LEU A 214 2.01 2.10 25.43
CA LEU A 214 1.30 1.15 24.57
C LEU A 214 0.11 0.53 25.31
N ASP A 215 0.33 0.06 26.54
CA ASP A 215 -0.69 -0.58 27.36
C ASP A 215 -1.83 0.40 27.72
N GLU A 216 -1.50 1.63 28.14
CA GLU A 216 -2.46 2.68 28.48
C GLU A 216 -3.39 3.07 27.32
N HIS A 217 -2.93 2.90 26.08
CA HIS A 217 -3.65 3.33 24.87
C HIS A 217 -4.09 2.15 23.98
N GLN A 218 -4.10 0.92 24.51
CA GLN A 218 -4.54 -0.30 23.82
C GLN A 218 -3.78 -0.58 22.50
N LEU A 219 -2.47 -0.28 22.46
CA LEU A 219 -1.62 -0.62 21.33
C LEU A 219 -0.97 -1.98 21.58
N LEU A 220 -1.16 -2.90 20.64
CA LEU A 220 -0.56 -4.22 20.65
C LEU A 220 0.86 -4.14 20.08
N ALA A 221 1.85 -4.29 20.95
CA ALA A 221 3.25 -4.29 20.55
C ALA A 221 3.54 -5.47 19.59
N SER A 222 4.19 -5.17 18.46
CA SER A 222 4.68 -6.15 17.50
C SER A 222 6.13 -5.82 17.17
N TYR A 223 6.98 -6.84 17.05
CA TYR A 223 8.39 -6.63 16.75
C TYR A 223 8.84 -7.42 15.53
N SER A 224 9.73 -6.86 14.72
CA SER A 224 10.42 -7.59 13.65
C SER A 224 11.18 -8.79 14.21
N LYS A 225 11.26 -9.88 13.43
CA LYS A 225 12.17 -10.97 13.79
C LYS A 225 13.63 -10.51 13.64
N PRO A 226 14.54 -10.91 14.53
CA PRO A 226 15.96 -10.58 14.40
C PRO A 226 16.51 -11.05 13.05
N GLY A 227 17.17 -10.17 12.30
CA GLY A 227 17.73 -10.50 10.99
C GLY A 227 16.75 -10.52 9.81
N TYR A 228 15.49 -10.11 10.01
CA TYR A 228 14.46 -10.03 8.96
C TYR A 228 14.09 -8.56 8.66
N PRO A 229 14.88 -7.84 7.82
CA PRO A 229 14.59 -6.44 7.47
C PRO A 229 13.25 -6.27 6.72
N TYR A 230 12.75 -7.36 6.13
CA TYR A 230 11.46 -7.35 5.42
C TYR A 230 10.27 -7.00 6.31
N ASP A 231 10.35 -7.26 7.61
CA ASP A 231 9.24 -7.06 8.54
C ASP A 231 8.89 -5.58 8.74
N ASN A 232 9.84 -4.66 8.55
CA ASN A 232 9.63 -3.20 8.63
C ASN A 232 9.85 -2.48 7.28
N ALA A 233 9.73 -3.20 6.16
CA ALA A 233 10.13 -2.73 4.84
C ALA A 233 9.48 -1.40 4.42
N VAL A 234 8.24 -1.12 4.82
CA VAL A 234 7.55 0.13 4.49
C VAL A 234 8.26 1.34 5.10
N THR A 235 8.64 1.23 6.38
CA THR A 235 9.34 2.30 7.11
C THR A 235 10.76 2.47 6.59
N GLU A 236 11.46 1.37 6.30
CA GLU A 236 12.79 1.42 5.68
C GLU A 236 12.77 2.13 4.32
N VAL A 237 11.77 1.82 3.49
CA VAL A 237 11.59 2.45 2.18
C VAL A 237 11.29 3.95 2.34
N PHE A 238 10.50 4.33 3.35
CA PHE A 238 10.27 5.73 3.68
C PHE A 238 11.59 6.45 3.99
N PHE A 239 12.40 5.93 4.92
CA PHE A 239 13.67 6.54 5.28
C PHE A 239 14.69 6.56 4.15
N LYS A 240 14.75 5.50 3.34
CA LYS A 240 15.57 5.44 2.13
C LYS A 240 15.25 6.59 1.18
N TYR A 241 13.97 6.83 0.89
CA TYR A 241 13.58 7.91 -0.01
C TYR A 241 13.73 9.29 0.63
N LEU A 242 13.45 9.45 1.93
CA LEU A 242 13.73 10.69 2.67
C LEU A 242 15.21 11.04 2.54
N LYS A 243 16.11 10.10 2.82
CA LYS A 243 17.55 10.32 2.73
C LYS A 243 17.99 10.68 1.32
N GLN A 244 17.53 9.92 0.32
CA GLN A 244 17.91 10.15 -1.07
C GLN A 244 17.38 11.46 -1.65
N ARG A 245 16.12 11.81 -1.35
CA ARG A 245 15.42 12.92 -1.98
C ARG A 245 15.60 14.24 -1.23
N GLU A 246 15.95 14.18 0.04
CA GLU A 246 16.04 15.34 0.91
C GLU A 246 17.39 15.44 1.63
N ILE A 247 17.69 14.51 2.53
CA ILE A 247 18.77 14.66 3.51
C ILE A 247 20.15 14.69 2.85
N ASN A 248 20.46 13.72 2.00
CA ASN A 248 21.79 13.56 1.41
C ASN A 248 22.15 14.65 0.37
N ARG A 249 21.22 15.57 0.10
CA ARG A 249 21.39 16.65 -0.88
C ARG A 249 21.69 18.00 -0.23
N ARG A 250 21.69 18.06 1.10
CA ARG A 250 21.88 19.27 1.89
C ARG A 250 22.99 19.02 2.92
N THR A 251 23.71 20.08 3.25
CA THR A 251 24.60 20.10 4.42
C THR A 251 23.86 20.83 5.53
N TYR A 252 23.72 20.17 6.67
CA TYR A 252 23.06 20.73 7.85
C TYR A 252 24.09 21.23 8.86
N HIS A 253 23.79 22.36 9.50
CA HIS A 253 24.62 22.99 10.52
C HIS A 253 23.91 23.08 11.88
N SER A 254 22.59 22.88 11.92
CA SER A 254 21.82 22.93 13.16
C SER A 254 20.69 21.90 13.20
N LEU A 255 20.23 21.57 14.42
CA LEU A 255 19.05 20.73 14.65
C LEU A 255 17.81 21.34 13.99
N HIS A 256 17.69 22.66 14.04
CA HIS A 256 16.57 23.40 13.48
C HIS A 256 16.49 23.25 11.94
N GLU A 257 17.62 23.32 11.23
CA GLU A 257 17.65 23.09 9.79
C GLU A 257 17.17 21.67 9.41
N VAL A 258 17.57 20.66 10.21
CA VAL A 258 17.12 19.28 10.02
C VAL A 258 15.61 19.16 10.26
N GLN A 259 15.10 19.77 11.34
CA GLN A 259 13.66 19.80 11.63
C GLN A 259 12.87 20.45 10.50
N LEU A 260 13.30 21.62 10.00
CA LEU A 260 12.64 22.30 8.89
C LEU A 260 12.64 21.44 7.63
N SER A 261 13.77 20.81 7.30
CA SER A 261 13.85 19.95 6.11
C SER A 261 13.00 18.68 6.24
N CYS A 262 12.93 18.08 7.43
CA CYS A 262 12.00 16.98 7.71
C CYS A 262 10.55 17.44 7.56
N PHE A 263 10.19 18.60 8.10
CA PHE A 263 8.84 19.16 7.96
C PHE A 263 8.46 19.40 6.50
N GLU A 264 9.30 20.10 5.73
CA GLU A 264 9.08 20.35 4.30
C GLU A 264 8.91 19.04 3.53
N TYR A 265 9.75 18.04 3.82
CA TYR A 265 9.66 16.78 3.10
C TYR A 265 8.46 15.95 3.53
N ILE A 266 8.23 15.77 4.83
CA ILE A 266 7.23 14.84 5.36
C ILE A 266 5.83 15.41 5.17
N GLU A 267 5.59 16.63 5.65
CA GLU A 267 4.24 17.20 5.68
C GLU A 267 3.84 17.79 4.33
N GLN A 268 4.71 18.60 3.70
CA GLN A 268 4.34 19.29 2.46
C GLN A 268 4.49 18.40 1.22
N PHE A 269 5.53 17.56 1.17
CA PHE A 269 5.82 16.75 -0.01
C PHE A 269 5.28 15.32 0.09
N TYR A 270 5.75 14.53 1.04
CA TYR A 270 5.46 13.08 1.15
C TYR A 270 3.97 12.82 1.43
N ASN A 271 3.43 13.40 2.50
CA ASN A 271 2.04 13.20 2.90
C ASN A 271 1.05 13.88 1.92
N ASN A 272 1.39 15.07 1.44
CA ASN A 272 0.42 15.95 0.79
C ASN A 272 0.51 15.99 -0.74
N TYR A 273 1.69 15.79 -1.34
CA TYR A 273 1.89 16.03 -2.77
C TYR A 273 2.35 14.81 -3.57
N ASN A 274 3.18 13.95 -3.00
CA ASN A 274 3.81 12.81 -3.67
C ASN A 274 2.80 11.67 -3.93
N PRO A 275 2.55 11.30 -5.20
CA PRO A 275 1.73 10.14 -5.54
C PRO A 275 2.37 8.81 -5.10
N HIS A 276 1.59 7.92 -4.49
CA HIS A 276 2.08 6.60 -4.05
C HIS A 276 1.47 5.49 -4.89
N SER A 277 2.29 4.56 -5.39
CA SER A 277 1.82 3.39 -6.13
C SER A 277 0.92 2.48 -5.29
N ALA A 278 1.27 2.28 -4.01
CA ALA A 278 0.46 1.53 -3.04
C ALA A 278 -0.92 2.17 -2.74
N ASN A 279 -1.10 3.42 -3.18
CA ASN A 279 -2.35 4.18 -3.02
C ASN A 279 -3.01 4.46 -4.38
N ASN A 280 -2.68 3.67 -5.42
CA ASN A 280 -3.20 3.85 -6.78
C ASN A 280 -2.97 5.28 -7.33
N GLY A 281 -1.86 5.91 -6.95
CA GLY A 281 -1.50 7.26 -7.37
C GLY A 281 -2.06 8.38 -6.48
N LEU A 282 -2.87 8.07 -5.47
CA LEU A 282 -3.26 9.06 -4.46
C LEU A 282 -2.08 9.37 -3.53
N THR A 283 -2.06 10.58 -2.99
CA THR A 283 -1.17 10.92 -1.87
C THR A 283 -1.68 10.24 -0.58
N PRO A 284 -0.82 10.06 0.43
CA PRO A 284 -1.26 9.53 1.72
C PRO A 284 -2.45 10.30 2.31
N ASN A 285 -2.41 11.64 2.27
CA ASN A 285 -3.54 12.47 2.71
C ASN A 285 -4.80 12.24 1.88
N GLN A 286 -4.69 12.17 0.55
CA GLN A 286 -5.86 11.95 -0.32
C GLN A 286 -6.51 10.58 -0.10
N LYS A 287 -5.72 9.51 0.03
CA LYS A 287 -6.26 8.17 0.27
C LYS A 287 -7.04 8.12 1.58
N GLU A 288 -6.48 8.73 2.62
CA GLU A 288 -7.11 8.80 3.92
C GLU A 288 -8.36 9.70 3.94
N GLU A 289 -8.29 10.87 3.31
CA GLU A 289 -9.43 11.76 3.16
C GLU A 289 -10.58 11.07 2.42
N ASN A 290 -10.29 10.32 1.36
CA ASN A 290 -11.28 9.54 0.63
C ASN A 290 -11.95 8.49 1.52
N TYR A 291 -11.19 7.81 2.39
CA TYR A 291 -11.75 6.86 3.36
C TYR A 291 -12.73 7.55 4.31
N PHE A 292 -12.32 8.65 4.94
CA PHE A 292 -13.17 9.37 5.89
C PHE A 292 -14.35 10.08 5.22
N LYS A 293 -14.21 10.57 3.99
CA LYS A 293 -15.32 11.14 3.20
C LYS A 293 -16.35 10.08 2.86
N LYS A 294 -15.92 8.89 2.41
CA LYS A 294 -16.81 7.75 2.17
C LYS A 294 -17.62 7.43 3.43
N TRP A 295 -16.98 7.41 4.59
CA TRP A 295 -17.64 7.15 5.87
C TRP A 295 -18.54 8.30 6.36
N LYS A 296 -18.18 9.57 6.13
CA LYS A 296 -19.06 10.71 6.40
C LYS A 296 -20.29 10.72 5.49
N GLY A 297 -20.15 10.32 4.22
CA GLY A 297 -21.26 10.14 3.28
C GLY A 297 -22.13 8.92 3.64
N TYR A 298 -21.50 7.84 4.12
CA TYR A 298 -22.18 6.67 4.67
C TYR A 298 -23.03 7.00 5.90
N ASN A 299 -22.53 7.87 6.78
CA ASN A 299 -23.27 8.37 7.94
C ASN A 299 -24.38 9.38 7.57
N LYS A 300 -24.42 9.87 6.32
CA LYS A 300 -25.50 10.72 5.78
C LYS A 300 -26.56 9.93 4.99
N LEU A 301 -26.28 8.69 4.61
CA LEU A 301 -27.25 7.83 3.92
C LEU A 301 -28.25 7.31 4.96
N ASP A 302 -29.53 7.43 4.60
CA ASP A 302 -30.72 7.09 5.38
C ASP A 302 -30.49 5.87 6.30
N THR A 303 -30.89 6.00 7.56
CA THR A 303 -30.61 5.07 8.68
C THR A 303 -30.94 3.62 8.31
N LYS A 304 -31.92 3.42 7.43
CA LYS A 304 -32.38 2.14 6.89
C LYS A 304 -31.38 1.49 5.92
N LEU A 305 -30.78 2.25 5.02
CA LEU A 305 -29.70 1.79 4.13
C LEU A 305 -28.42 1.53 4.92
N ARG A 306 -28.17 2.33 5.96
CA ARG A 306 -27.04 2.14 6.87
C ARG A 306 -27.17 0.84 7.66
N GLU A 307 -28.35 0.51 8.18
CA GLU A 307 -28.60 -0.79 8.81
C GLU A 307 -28.46 -1.96 7.84
N ILE A 308 -28.93 -1.81 6.59
CA ILE A 308 -28.82 -2.86 5.57
C ILE A 308 -27.36 -3.09 5.19
N VAL A 309 -26.61 -2.01 4.96
CA VAL A 309 -25.20 -2.08 4.55
C VAL A 309 -24.29 -2.39 5.74
N GLU A 310 -24.60 -1.99 6.98
CA GLU A 310 -23.90 -2.45 8.20
C GLU A 310 -24.18 -3.93 8.43
N ARG A 311 -25.42 -4.41 8.25
CA ARG A 311 -25.74 -5.86 8.22
C ARG A 311 -24.99 -6.61 7.11
N PHE A 312 -24.72 -5.97 5.97
CA PHE A 312 -24.00 -6.57 4.84
C PHE A 312 -22.47 -6.52 4.98
N ILE A 313 -21.92 -5.43 5.55
CA ILE A 313 -20.47 -5.17 5.70
C ILE A 313 -19.92 -5.77 6.99
N MET A 314 -20.70 -5.86 8.08
CA MET A 314 -20.38 -6.63 9.30
C MET A 314 -20.48 -8.15 9.06
N ALA A 315 -20.13 -8.61 7.86
CA ALA A 315 -20.35 -9.96 7.39
C ALA A 315 -19.80 -11.02 8.37
N ARG A 316 -20.76 -11.69 9.02
CA ARG A 316 -20.71 -13.03 9.64
C ARG A 316 -19.52 -13.30 10.56
N ARG A 317 -19.71 -13.14 11.87
CA ARG A 317 -18.98 -13.94 12.87
C ARG A 317 -19.10 -15.41 12.45
N LYS A 318 -17.98 -16.03 12.08
CA LYS A 318 -17.91 -17.46 11.75
C LYS A 318 -17.70 -18.21 13.05
N PHE A 319 -18.69 -18.98 13.44
CA PHE A 319 -18.62 -19.89 14.58
C PHE A 319 -18.30 -21.29 14.06
N ASP A 320 -17.30 -21.92 14.64
CA ASP A 320 -16.90 -23.28 14.35
C ASP A 320 -17.88 -24.30 14.94
N LYS A 321 -17.78 -25.57 14.52
CA LYS A 321 -18.75 -26.63 14.90
C LYS A 321 -18.76 -26.88 16.40
N GLN A 322 -17.60 -26.85 17.05
CA GLN A 322 -17.48 -27.08 18.49
C GLN A 322 -18.21 -26.00 19.28
N PHE A 323 -17.97 -24.73 18.96
CA PHE A 323 -18.65 -23.61 19.62
C PHE A 323 -20.18 -23.69 19.48
N LYS A 324 -20.69 -24.02 18.28
CA LYS A 324 -22.14 -24.15 18.06
C LYS A 324 -22.75 -25.29 18.87
N ASN A 325 -22.10 -26.45 18.91
CA ASN A 325 -22.56 -27.60 19.68
C ASN A 325 -22.59 -27.28 21.18
N SER A 326 -21.54 -26.64 21.71
CA SER A 326 -21.51 -26.23 23.12
C SER A 326 -22.62 -25.22 23.45
N ALA A 327 -22.87 -24.26 22.56
CA ALA A 327 -23.94 -23.28 22.75
C ALA A 327 -25.34 -23.91 22.74
N VAL A 328 -25.58 -24.90 21.88
CA VAL A 328 -26.86 -25.65 21.84
C VAL A 328 -27.00 -26.57 23.05
N LYS A 329 -25.91 -27.20 23.50
CA LYS A 329 -25.90 -28.06 24.69
C LYS A 329 -26.33 -27.32 25.95
N LEU A 330 -25.87 -26.09 26.13
CA LEU A 330 -26.30 -25.22 27.23
C LEU A 330 -27.82 -25.01 27.24
N ILE A 331 -28.46 -24.99 26.07
CA ILE A 331 -29.90 -24.74 25.94
C ILE A 331 -30.69 -26.03 26.12
N LEU A 332 -30.30 -27.12 25.45
CA LEU A 332 -31.09 -28.36 25.39
C LEU A 332 -30.85 -29.30 26.58
N GLU A 333 -29.63 -29.37 27.10
CA GLU A 333 -29.26 -30.32 28.15
C GLU A 333 -29.17 -29.65 29.53
N GLU A 334 -28.61 -28.44 29.58
CA GLU A 334 -28.37 -27.71 30.84
C GLU A 334 -29.54 -26.76 31.19
N GLY A 335 -30.56 -26.65 30.33
CA GLY A 335 -31.82 -25.95 30.61
C GLY A 335 -31.77 -24.42 30.61
N TYR A 336 -30.70 -23.80 30.12
CA TYR A 336 -30.61 -22.33 30.01
C TYR A 336 -31.54 -21.78 28.94
N SER A 337 -32.09 -20.58 29.15
CA SER A 337 -32.91 -19.94 28.14
C SER A 337 -32.05 -19.41 26.98
N VAL A 338 -32.60 -19.41 25.77
CA VAL A 338 -31.92 -18.86 24.57
C VAL A 338 -31.50 -17.40 24.77
N LYS A 339 -32.24 -16.65 25.59
CA LYS A 339 -31.97 -15.24 25.89
C LYS A 339 -30.71 -15.08 26.77
N GLU A 340 -30.55 -15.92 27.79
CA GLU A 340 -29.37 -15.90 28.68
C GLU A 340 -28.12 -16.30 27.90
N VAL A 341 -28.18 -17.40 27.15
CA VAL A 341 -27.07 -17.89 26.33
C VAL A 341 -26.70 -16.88 25.23
N SER A 342 -27.67 -16.17 24.68
CA SER A 342 -27.45 -15.10 23.69
C SER A 342 -26.64 -13.93 24.27
N GLN A 343 -26.91 -13.54 25.51
CA GLN A 343 -26.21 -12.45 26.19
C GLN A 343 -24.80 -12.87 26.62
N GLU A 344 -24.67 -14.06 27.20
CA GLU A 344 -23.42 -14.57 27.75
C GLU A 344 -22.36 -14.86 26.66
N LEU A 345 -22.78 -15.49 25.56
CA LEU A 345 -21.88 -15.85 24.46
C LEU A 345 -21.76 -14.75 23.39
N GLU A 346 -22.44 -13.61 23.57
CA GLU A 346 -22.60 -12.55 22.59
C GLU A 346 -23.02 -13.05 21.19
N VAL A 347 -23.89 -14.07 21.15
CA VAL A 347 -24.44 -14.64 19.91
C VAL A 347 -25.88 -14.18 19.78
N HIS A 348 -26.29 -13.71 18.60
CA HIS A 348 -27.67 -13.28 18.39
C HIS A 348 -28.66 -14.45 18.55
N ALA A 349 -29.73 -14.27 19.34
CA ALA A 349 -30.73 -15.30 19.66
C ALA A 349 -31.26 -16.09 18.46
N ASN A 350 -31.58 -15.42 17.34
CA ASN A 350 -32.01 -16.11 16.11
C ASN A 350 -31.00 -17.11 15.54
N SER A 351 -29.69 -16.90 15.78
CA SER A 351 -28.67 -17.88 15.38
C SER A 351 -28.74 -19.12 16.26
N LEU A 352 -28.95 -18.95 17.57
CA LEU A 352 -29.11 -20.05 18.53
C LEU A 352 -30.38 -20.86 18.24
N TYR A 353 -31.52 -20.20 17.99
CA TYR A 353 -32.75 -20.90 17.59
C TYR A 353 -32.55 -21.76 16.34
N ARG A 354 -31.88 -21.22 15.32
CA ARG A 354 -31.58 -21.97 14.09
C ARG A 354 -30.62 -23.13 14.35
N TRP A 355 -29.65 -22.98 15.24
CA TRP A 355 -28.71 -24.04 15.60
C TRP A 355 -29.36 -25.16 16.39
N VAL A 356 -30.22 -24.82 17.35
CA VAL A 356 -31.04 -25.80 18.09
C VAL A 356 -31.88 -26.61 17.11
N GLN A 357 -32.59 -25.95 16.20
CA GLN A 357 -33.40 -26.62 15.19
C GLN A 357 -32.56 -27.53 14.26
N GLU A 358 -31.37 -27.08 13.85
CA GLU A 358 -30.48 -27.87 13.00
C GLU A 358 -29.93 -29.12 13.74
N VAL A 359 -29.70 -29.04 15.05
CA VAL A 359 -29.30 -30.19 15.89
C VAL A 359 -30.47 -31.14 16.15
N GLU A 360 -31.68 -30.63 16.37
CA GLU A 360 -32.88 -31.45 16.52
C GLU A 360 -33.22 -32.21 15.23
N GLU A 361 -33.02 -31.59 14.06
CA GLU A 361 -33.35 -32.17 12.75
C GLU A 361 -32.26 -33.12 12.21
N TYR A 362 -30.98 -32.83 12.46
CA TYR A 362 -29.85 -33.56 11.86
C TYR A 362 -28.90 -34.24 12.89
N GLY A 363 -29.13 -34.09 14.19
CA GLY A 363 -28.35 -34.72 15.26
C GLY A 363 -26.84 -34.44 15.18
N GLU A 364 -26.02 -35.50 15.28
CA GLU A 364 -24.55 -35.42 15.21
C GLU A 364 -24.01 -34.86 13.87
N SER A 365 -24.84 -34.90 12.82
CA SER A 365 -24.51 -34.40 11.49
C SER A 365 -24.74 -32.89 11.31
N ALA A 366 -25.22 -32.19 12.34
CA ALA A 366 -25.40 -30.73 12.32
C ALA A 366 -24.07 -29.97 12.09
N PHE A 367 -24.16 -28.79 11.47
CA PHE A 367 -23.07 -27.84 11.19
C PHE A 367 -21.86 -28.32 10.37
N PRO A 368 -22.01 -28.82 9.13
CA PRO A 368 -20.91 -29.37 8.32
C PRO A 368 -19.90 -28.37 7.70
N GLY A 369 -19.78 -27.15 8.24
CA GLY A 369 -18.82 -26.16 7.74
C GLY A 369 -19.23 -25.49 6.43
N ASN A 370 -18.31 -25.28 5.47
CA ASN A 370 -18.57 -24.55 4.21
C ASN A 370 -19.36 -25.40 3.18
N GLY A 371 -20.44 -26.03 3.62
CA GLY A 371 -21.42 -26.76 2.83
C GLY A 371 -22.74 -26.83 3.61
N THR A 372 -23.87 -26.88 2.91
CA THR A 372 -25.16 -27.19 3.57
C THR A 372 -25.18 -28.68 3.95
N ALA A 373 -25.76 -29.05 5.10
CA ALA A 373 -25.92 -30.46 5.49
C ALA A 373 -26.64 -31.29 4.41
N LEU A 374 -27.56 -30.66 3.69
CA LEU A 374 -28.20 -31.20 2.51
C LEU A 374 -27.22 -31.56 1.37
N ALA A 375 -26.13 -30.80 1.19
CA ALA A 375 -25.16 -31.03 0.13
C ALA A 375 -24.19 -32.18 0.46
N ASP A 376 -23.78 -32.33 1.73
CA ASP A 376 -22.99 -33.48 2.18
C ASP A 376 -23.84 -34.76 2.19
N ALA A 377 -25.11 -34.68 2.60
CA ALA A 377 -26.06 -35.78 2.48
C ALA A 377 -26.29 -36.16 1.01
N GLN A 378 -26.50 -35.18 0.11
CA GLN A 378 -26.63 -35.42 -1.34
C GLN A 378 -25.35 -35.98 -1.96
N HIS A 379 -24.17 -35.53 -1.52
CA HIS A 379 -22.89 -36.06 -1.98
C HIS A 379 -22.68 -37.51 -1.50
N LYS A 380 -23.08 -37.82 -0.26
CA LYS A 380 -23.04 -39.18 0.29
C LYS A 380 -24.04 -40.10 -0.39
N ILE A 381 -25.26 -39.63 -0.68
CA ILE A 381 -26.25 -40.34 -1.52
C ILE A 381 -25.65 -40.63 -2.89
N LYS A 382 -25.05 -39.63 -3.55
CA LYS A 382 -24.43 -39.81 -4.86
C LYS A 382 -23.26 -40.82 -4.86
N LEU A 383 -22.48 -40.86 -3.78
CA LEU A 383 -21.41 -41.85 -3.60
C LEU A 383 -21.98 -43.25 -3.38
N LEU A 384 -22.98 -43.39 -2.49
CA LEU A 384 -23.66 -44.66 -2.23
C LEU A 384 -24.39 -45.19 -3.47
N GLU A 385 -24.99 -44.32 -4.30
CA GLU A 385 -25.59 -44.68 -5.58
C GLU A 385 -24.55 -45.16 -6.60
N LYS A 386 -23.31 -44.66 -6.53
CA LYS A 386 -22.22 -45.11 -7.39
C LYS A 386 -21.72 -46.49 -6.95
N GLU A 387 -21.60 -46.70 -5.63
CA GLU A 387 -21.22 -47.99 -5.04
C GLU A 387 -22.30 -49.05 -5.28
N ASN A 388 -23.58 -48.73 -5.11
CA ASN A 388 -24.69 -49.64 -5.42
C ASN A 388 -24.71 -50.04 -6.90
N ARG A 389 -24.42 -49.10 -7.82
CA ARG A 389 -24.28 -49.43 -9.25
C ARG A 389 -23.15 -50.42 -9.49
N TYR A 390 -22.00 -50.18 -8.88
CA TYR A 390 -20.85 -51.06 -9.00
C TYR A 390 -21.16 -52.47 -8.47
N LEU A 391 -21.79 -52.56 -7.29
CA LEU A 391 -22.21 -53.85 -6.71
C LEU A 391 -23.29 -54.56 -7.54
N GLN A 392 -24.20 -53.81 -8.17
CA GLN A 392 -25.18 -54.38 -9.10
C GLN A 392 -24.53 -54.91 -10.37
N GLU A 393 -23.56 -54.17 -10.94
CA GLU A 393 -22.77 -54.61 -12.09
C GLU A 393 -21.94 -55.86 -11.74
N GLU A 394 -21.35 -55.91 -10.56
CA GLU A 394 -20.61 -57.08 -10.06
C GLU A 394 -21.55 -58.28 -9.85
N LEU A 395 -22.74 -58.08 -9.28
CA LEU A 395 -23.76 -59.12 -9.18
C LEU A 395 -24.27 -59.59 -10.54
N GLU A 396 -24.43 -58.70 -11.52
CA GLU A 396 -24.75 -59.09 -12.90
C GLU A 396 -23.63 -59.90 -13.54
N LEU A 397 -22.37 -59.50 -13.32
CA LEU A 397 -21.21 -60.22 -13.76
C LEU A 397 -21.20 -61.62 -13.15
N LEU A 398 -21.38 -61.73 -11.83
CA LEU A 398 -21.46 -62.99 -11.10
C LEU A 398 -22.64 -63.85 -11.54
N LYS A 399 -23.80 -63.27 -11.86
CA LYS A 399 -24.95 -63.99 -12.45
C LYS A 399 -24.62 -64.52 -13.83
N LYS A 400 -24.00 -63.73 -14.71
CA LYS A 400 -23.51 -64.17 -16.03
C LYS A 400 -22.47 -65.28 -15.90
N PHE A 401 -21.54 -65.17 -14.97
CA PHE A 401 -20.58 -66.23 -14.63
C PHE A 401 -21.27 -67.50 -14.10
N ARG A 402 -22.31 -67.38 -13.29
CA ARG A 402 -23.14 -68.52 -12.84
C ARG A 402 -23.86 -69.24 -13.99
N VAL A 403 -24.28 -68.50 -15.02
CA VAL A 403 -24.86 -69.08 -16.25
C VAL A 403 -23.79 -69.84 -17.04
N PHE A 404 -22.56 -69.32 -17.11
CA PHE A 404 -21.42 -70.04 -17.72
C PHE A 404 -21.03 -71.30 -16.94
N LEU A 405 -21.06 -71.27 -15.60
CA LEU A 405 -20.81 -72.45 -14.75
C LEU A 405 -21.94 -73.49 -14.77
N LYS A 406 -23.15 -73.13 -15.21
CA LYS A 406 -24.25 -74.08 -15.43
C LYS A 406 -24.20 -74.78 -16.80
N ARG A 407 -23.28 -74.40 -17.69
CA ARG A 407 -23.09 -75.02 -19.02
C ARG A 407 -21.95 -76.05 -19.08
N SER A 408 -21.34 -76.41 -17.96
CA SER A 408 -20.47 -77.60 -17.87
C SER A 408 -21.13 -78.71 -17.04
N LYS A 409 -22.13 -79.36 -17.64
CA LYS A 409 -22.52 -80.73 -17.34
C LYS A 409 -22.76 -81.45 -18.65
#